data_AF-A0AAU5BPB5-F1
#
_entry.id   AF-A0AAU5BPB5-F1
#
_cell.length_a   1.000
_cell.length_b   1.000
_cell.length_c   1.000
_cell.angle_alpha   90.00
_cell.angle_beta   90.00
_cell.angle_gamma   90.00
#
_symmetry.space_group_name_H-M   'P 1'
#
loop_
_entity.id
_entity.type
_entity.pdbx_description
1 polymer ?
#
loop_
_entity_poly.entity_id
_entity_poly.type
_entity_poly.pdbx_seq_one_letter_code
_entity_poly.pdbx_strand_id
1 'polypeptide(L)'
;MAPSGRISQSVFDGSRLRVILLLDLYEGAQEQFLDAYELMRKQVASVPGHISDQLCQSIENPSQWLITSEWESAPPFLAWVNSEEHVETVKPMHSCVRDTRSMRYSILRETSPGQPAPRTAASGGVQVKARVGDGVARHALTFTVKPGSESKVAEILAGYQSPQAQVDETTRLRRTSLFMHGNRVVRAVEVEGDLLVALRHVARQPEVRAVEEAINPYLEQDRDLTDPESARVFFTRAALPAVHHVESDRPTPAGLRRHALYYPAKEGHGMELARLLAHQDRDATDDPNSPVHSSTVFQRDDIVVRLIDVTGELDLDPVASLGLKGSGKAAQLERLLDGAAIGVEGSLETERNVNRLLSHADMLPVTDRSANT
;
A
#
# COMPACT_ATOMS: atom_id res chain seq x y z
N MET A 1 24.44 3.13 -21.66
CA MET A 1 24.17 3.35 -20.23
C MET A 1 23.02 4.32 -20.12
N ALA A 2 21.81 3.83 -19.83
CA ALA A 2 20.73 4.70 -19.40
C ALA A 2 21.13 5.30 -18.04
N PRO A 3 20.82 6.57 -17.75
CA PRO A 3 21.06 7.11 -16.42
C PRO A 3 20.32 6.23 -15.41
N SER A 4 21.07 5.66 -14.45
CA SER A 4 20.53 4.93 -13.30
C SER A 4 19.68 5.93 -12.51
N GLY A 5 18.38 5.95 -12.81
CA GLY A 5 17.43 6.81 -12.15
C GLY A 5 16.95 6.11 -10.89
N ARG A 6 17.05 6.79 -9.75
CA ARG A 6 16.51 6.33 -8.48
C ARG A 6 15.08 5.83 -8.62
N ILE A 7 14.83 4.62 -8.12
CA ILE A 7 13.49 4.09 -7.97
C ILE A 7 12.89 4.76 -6.74
N SER A 8 11.94 5.67 -6.95
CA SER A 8 11.16 6.27 -5.86
C SER A 8 9.71 6.42 -6.28
N GLN A 9 8.84 5.75 -5.55
CA GLN A 9 7.39 5.82 -5.69
C GLN A 9 6.85 6.41 -4.38
N SER A 10 6.16 7.54 -4.44
CA SER A 10 5.65 8.18 -3.23
C SER A 10 4.36 8.93 -3.50
N VAL A 11 3.38 8.74 -2.62
CA VAL A 11 2.11 9.48 -2.66
C VAL A 11 2.23 10.88 -2.06
N PHE A 12 3.38 11.22 -1.46
CA PHE A 12 3.64 12.46 -0.73
C PHE A 12 4.34 13.55 -1.54
N ASP A 13 4.27 13.49 -2.86
CA ASP A 13 4.90 14.47 -3.75
C ASP A 13 4.02 15.70 -4.05
N GLY A 14 2.78 15.70 -3.54
CA GLY A 14 1.81 16.78 -3.74
C GLY A 14 1.21 16.83 -5.15
N SER A 15 1.45 15.81 -5.98
CA SER A 15 0.87 15.72 -7.32
C SER A 15 -0.63 15.46 -7.24
N ARG A 16 -1.42 16.14 -8.07
CA ARG A 16 -2.83 15.75 -8.31
C ARG A 16 -2.91 14.30 -8.76
N LEU A 17 -3.92 13.60 -8.25
CA LEU A 17 -4.15 12.19 -8.57
C LEU A 17 -5.31 12.07 -9.55
N ARG A 18 -5.09 11.31 -10.63
CA ARG A 18 -6.12 10.80 -11.52
C ARG A 18 -6.36 9.33 -11.23
N VAL A 19 -7.61 8.98 -10.92
CA VAL A 19 -8.07 7.60 -10.79
C VAL A 19 -8.92 7.27 -12.01
N ILE A 20 -8.68 6.11 -12.58
CA ILE A 20 -9.39 5.56 -13.73
C ILE A 20 -10.02 4.25 -13.27
N LEU A 21 -11.34 4.17 -13.29
CA LEU A 21 -12.10 2.98 -12.95
C LEU A 21 -12.81 2.47 -14.20
N LEU A 22 -12.28 1.40 -14.77
CA LEU A 22 -12.90 0.69 -15.88
C LEU A 22 -13.91 -0.32 -15.33
N LEU A 23 -15.08 -0.38 -15.97
CA LEU A 23 -16.22 -1.20 -15.53
C LEU A 23 -16.77 -1.95 -16.75
N ASP A 24 -17.03 -3.25 -16.60
CA ASP A 24 -17.87 -4.02 -17.53
C ASP A 24 -19.21 -4.33 -16.85
N LEU A 25 -20.30 -3.81 -17.38
CA LEU A 25 -21.63 -3.97 -16.76
C LEU A 25 -22.31 -5.26 -17.21
N TYR A 26 -23.16 -5.82 -16.34
CA TYR A 26 -24.11 -6.86 -16.76
C TYR A 26 -25.11 -6.31 -17.79
N GLU A 27 -25.56 -7.18 -18.68
CA GLU A 27 -26.59 -6.83 -19.67
C GLU A 27 -27.89 -6.47 -18.95
N GLY A 28 -28.47 -5.31 -19.30
CA GLY A 28 -29.70 -4.79 -18.70
C GLY A 28 -29.50 -4.04 -17.37
N ALA A 29 -28.29 -3.97 -16.82
CA ALA A 29 -28.03 -3.31 -15.54
C ALA A 29 -27.77 -1.78 -15.65
N GLN A 30 -27.87 -1.20 -16.86
CA GLN A 30 -27.44 0.18 -17.13
C GLN A 30 -28.23 1.23 -16.33
N GLU A 31 -29.56 1.13 -16.28
CA GLU A 31 -30.38 2.09 -15.53
C GLU A 31 -30.11 1.98 -14.03
N GLN A 32 -30.07 0.76 -13.49
CA GLN A 32 -29.74 0.50 -12.09
C GLN A 32 -28.36 1.06 -11.72
N PHE A 33 -27.37 0.90 -12.61
CA PHE A 33 -26.03 1.45 -12.42
C PHE A 33 -26.04 2.98 -12.41
N LEU A 34 -26.78 3.64 -13.31
CA LEU A 34 -26.90 5.10 -13.35
C LEU A 34 -27.53 5.65 -12.07
N ASP A 35 -28.59 5.01 -11.58
CA ASP A 35 -29.24 5.39 -10.32
C ASP A 35 -28.29 5.25 -9.13
N ALA A 36 -27.56 4.13 -9.06
CA ALA A 36 -26.53 3.90 -8.03
C ALA A 36 -25.41 4.94 -8.12
N TYR A 37 -24.93 5.26 -9.34
CA TYR A 37 -23.88 6.24 -9.56
C TYR A 37 -24.32 7.66 -9.16
N GLU A 38 -25.57 8.06 -9.43
CA GLU A 38 -26.11 9.37 -9.04
C GLU A 38 -26.16 9.57 -7.52
N LEU A 39 -26.36 8.50 -6.75
CA LEU A 39 -26.25 8.53 -5.29
C LEU A 39 -24.78 8.63 -4.87
N MET A 40 -23.92 7.78 -5.43
CA MET A 40 -22.50 7.73 -5.12
C MET A 40 -21.80 9.08 -5.37
N ARG A 41 -22.01 9.70 -6.54
CA ARG A 41 -21.33 10.96 -6.90
C ARG A 41 -21.62 12.10 -5.94
N LYS A 42 -22.81 12.13 -5.31
CA LYS A 42 -23.18 13.16 -4.34
C LYS A 42 -22.38 13.02 -3.04
N GLN A 43 -22.12 11.78 -2.63
CA GLN A 43 -21.30 11.48 -1.46
C GLN A 43 -19.83 11.78 -1.74
N VAL A 44 -19.30 11.26 -2.86
CA VAL A 44 -17.89 11.45 -3.25
C VAL A 44 -17.53 12.94 -3.41
N ALA A 45 -18.43 13.76 -3.96
CA ALA A 45 -18.22 15.20 -4.10
C ALA A 45 -18.07 15.96 -2.76
N SER A 46 -18.45 15.35 -1.63
CA SER A 46 -18.25 15.92 -0.30
C SER A 46 -16.96 15.46 0.40
N VAL A 47 -16.24 14.51 -0.21
CA VAL A 47 -15.01 13.96 0.37
C VAL A 47 -13.87 14.98 0.25
N PRO A 48 -13.16 15.29 1.34
CA PRO A 48 -12.02 16.20 1.30
C PRO A 48 -10.99 15.80 0.24
N GLY A 49 -10.53 16.78 -0.53
CA GLY A 49 -9.53 16.60 -1.59
C GLY A 49 -10.08 16.04 -2.90
N HIS A 50 -11.37 15.70 -3.01
CA HIS A 50 -12.00 15.40 -4.30
C HIS A 50 -12.11 16.68 -5.15
N ILE A 51 -11.88 16.56 -6.46
CA ILE A 51 -11.96 17.67 -7.42
C ILE A 51 -13.10 17.46 -8.41
N SER A 52 -13.17 16.30 -9.07
CA SER A 52 -14.20 16.03 -10.08
C SER A 52 -14.32 14.55 -10.41
N ASP A 53 -15.49 14.14 -10.88
CA ASP A 53 -15.72 12.84 -11.53
C ASP A 53 -16.32 13.01 -12.93
N GLN A 54 -16.00 12.09 -13.82
CA GLN A 54 -16.65 11.95 -15.13
C GLN A 54 -17.04 10.49 -15.35
N LEU A 55 -18.31 10.26 -15.67
CA LEU A 55 -18.80 8.95 -16.12
C LEU A 55 -18.83 8.95 -17.65
N CYS A 56 -18.26 7.92 -18.24
CA CYS A 56 -18.17 7.72 -19.68
C CYS A 56 -18.64 6.31 -20.03
N GLN A 57 -19.22 6.17 -21.21
CA GLN A 57 -19.56 4.89 -21.83
C GLN A 57 -18.76 4.75 -23.12
N SER A 58 -18.26 3.56 -23.40
CA SER A 58 -17.55 3.28 -24.64
C SER A 58 -18.50 3.38 -25.85
N ILE A 59 -18.04 4.04 -26.91
CA ILE A 59 -18.77 4.15 -28.18
C ILE A 59 -18.64 2.87 -29.03
N GLU A 60 -17.66 2.02 -28.74
CA GLU A 60 -17.38 0.80 -29.49
C GLU A 60 -18.04 -0.42 -28.85
N ASN A 61 -18.04 -0.47 -27.51
CA ASN A 61 -18.71 -1.53 -26.75
C ASN A 61 -19.53 -0.93 -25.60
N PRO A 62 -20.86 -0.80 -25.75
CA PRO A 62 -21.73 -0.18 -24.74
C PRO A 62 -21.77 -0.88 -23.37
N SER A 63 -21.23 -2.10 -23.23
CA SER A 63 -21.08 -2.75 -21.92
C SER A 63 -19.92 -2.18 -21.10
N GLN A 64 -18.97 -1.50 -21.75
CA GLN A 64 -17.77 -0.95 -21.13
C GLN A 64 -17.97 0.52 -20.76
N TRP A 65 -17.70 0.80 -19.49
CA TRP A 65 -17.84 2.12 -18.89
C TRP A 65 -16.54 2.53 -18.21
N LEU A 66 -16.39 3.84 -18.02
CA LEU A 66 -15.22 4.46 -17.41
C LEU A 66 -15.68 5.54 -16.44
N ILE A 67 -15.22 5.48 -15.20
CA ILE A 67 -15.24 6.62 -14.28
C ILE A 67 -13.83 7.19 -14.20
N THR A 68 -13.66 8.47 -14.51
CA THR A 68 -12.44 9.20 -14.15
C THR A 68 -12.71 10.04 -12.93
N SER A 69 -11.79 10.04 -11.96
CA SER A 69 -11.88 10.81 -10.73
C SER A 69 -10.58 11.58 -10.52
N GLU A 70 -10.68 12.86 -10.18
CA GLU A 70 -9.53 13.72 -9.90
C GLU A 70 -9.52 14.16 -8.45
N TRP A 71 -8.33 14.14 -7.83
CA TRP A 71 -8.11 14.49 -6.43
C TRP A 71 -6.91 15.42 -6.30
N GLU A 72 -6.92 16.27 -5.28
CA GLU A 72 -5.84 17.22 -4.97
C GLU A 72 -4.50 16.51 -4.79
N SER A 73 -4.53 15.30 -4.24
CA SER A 73 -3.38 14.43 -4.04
C SER A 73 -3.84 13.00 -3.76
N ALA A 74 -2.88 12.07 -3.66
CA ALA A 74 -3.19 10.68 -3.36
C ALA A 74 -3.62 10.38 -1.91
N PRO A 75 -3.09 11.04 -0.86
CA PRO A 75 -3.48 10.75 0.52
C PRO A 75 -5.00 10.85 0.83
N PRO A 76 -5.74 11.90 0.43
CA PRO A 76 -7.18 11.97 0.70
C PRO A 76 -7.96 10.85 0.01
N PHE A 77 -7.61 10.53 -1.24
CA PHE A 77 -8.18 9.39 -1.96
C PHE A 77 -7.90 8.06 -1.26
N LEU A 78 -6.67 7.84 -0.79
CA LEU A 78 -6.31 6.60 -0.09
C LEU A 78 -7.01 6.48 1.27
N ALA A 79 -7.21 7.59 1.98
CA ALA A 79 -8.00 7.59 3.21
C ALA A 79 -9.47 7.20 2.93
N TRP A 80 -10.06 7.76 1.86
CA TRP A 80 -11.43 7.44 1.48
C TRP A 80 -11.60 6.02 0.94
N VAL A 81 -10.82 5.58 -0.06
CA VAL A 81 -11.01 4.28 -0.74
C VAL A 81 -10.85 3.08 0.20
N ASN A 82 -10.15 3.26 1.32
CA ASN A 82 -9.95 2.22 2.32
C ASN A 82 -10.94 2.30 3.49
N SER A 83 -11.84 3.30 3.55
CA SER A 83 -12.76 3.48 4.67
C SER A 83 -14.02 2.59 4.56
N GLU A 84 -14.70 2.37 5.70
CA GLU A 84 -16.03 1.73 5.72
C GLU A 84 -17.08 2.57 4.97
N GLU A 85 -16.93 3.90 4.97
CA GLU A 85 -17.78 4.79 4.19
C GLU A 85 -17.72 4.45 2.70
N HIS A 86 -16.51 4.25 2.14
CA HIS A 86 -16.37 3.84 0.75
C HIS A 86 -17.05 2.51 0.47
N VAL A 87 -16.87 1.50 1.34
CA VAL A 87 -17.50 0.18 1.19
C VAL A 87 -19.01 0.29 1.05
N GLU A 88 -19.66 1.08 1.90
CA GLU A 88 -21.10 1.28 1.84
C GLU A 88 -21.53 2.17 0.66
N THR A 89 -20.76 3.21 0.33
CA THR A 89 -21.01 4.11 -0.81
C THR A 89 -21.03 3.36 -2.14
N VAL A 90 -20.08 2.44 -2.38
CA VAL A 90 -20.00 1.72 -3.67
C VAL A 90 -20.84 0.44 -3.71
N LYS A 91 -21.35 -0.01 -2.56
CA LYS A 91 -22.16 -1.24 -2.43
C LYS A 91 -23.27 -1.41 -3.46
N PRO A 92 -24.08 -0.38 -3.78
CA PRO A 92 -25.17 -0.52 -4.73
C PRO A 92 -24.70 -0.80 -6.17
N MET A 93 -23.45 -0.46 -6.51
CA MET A 93 -22.93 -0.64 -7.87
C MET A 93 -22.48 -2.08 -8.14
N HIS A 94 -22.12 -2.87 -7.12
CA HIS A 94 -21.49 -4.18 -7.36
C HIS A 94 -22.41 -5.18 -8.07
N SER A 95 -23.72 -5.14 -7.79
CA SER A 95 -24.69 -6.00 -8.47
C SER A 95 -24.82 -5.70 -9.97
N CYS A 96 -24.38 -4.51 -10.41
CA CYS A 96 -24.44 -4.08 -11.80
C CYS A 96 -23.16 -4.38 -12.58
N VAL A 97 -22.05 -4.65 -11.89
CA VAL A 97 -20.71 -4.71 -12.49
C VAL A 97 -20.19 -6.15 -12.50
N ARG A 98 -19.81 -6.62 -13.68
CA ARG A 98 -19.20 -7.94 -13.90
C ARG A 98 -17.71 -7.94 -13.57
N ASP A 99 -16.99 -6.92 -14.02
CA ASP A 99 -15.57 -6.75 -13.72
C ASP A 99 -15.20 -5.28 -13.57
N THR A 100 -14.22 -5.03 -12.71
CA THR A 100 -13.74 -3.70 -12.35
C THR A 100 -12.23 -3.66 -12.36
N ARG A 101 -11.65 -2.62 -12.95
CA ARG A 101 -10.21 -2.35 -12.91
C ARG A 101 -9.95 -0.91 -12.50
N SER A 102 -9.28 -0.73 -11.37
CA SER A 102 -8.87 0.59 -10.85
C SER A 102 -7.40 0.85 -11.17
N MET A 103 -7.11 2.01 -11.75
CA MET A 103 -5.76 2.48 -12.08
C MET A 103 -5.57 3.90 -11.54
N ARG A 104 -4.33 4.25 -11.20
CA ARG A 104 -4.00 5.48 -10.46
C ARG A 104 -2.77 6.13 -11.09
N TYR A 105 -2.84 7.44 -11.33
CA TYR A 105 -1.82 8.20 -12.05
C TYR A 105 -1.59 9.57 -11.42
N SER A 106 -0.34 9.98 -11.25
CA SER A 106 -0.04 11.39 -10.99
C SER A 106 -0.20 12.21 -12.27
N ILE A 107 -0.89 13.35 -12.17
CA ILE A 107 -1.03 14.28 -13.29
C ILE A 107 0.26 15.09 -13.42
N LEU A 108 1.08 14.78 -14.44
CA LEU A 108 2.37 15.46 -14.67
C LEU A 108 2.23 16.77 -15.46
N ARG A 109 1.32 16.78 -16.43
CA ARG A 109 1.05 17.91 -17.33
C ARG A 109 -0.42 17.88 -17.74
N GLU A 110 -0.96 19.07 -17.94
CA GLU A 110 -2.31 19.29 -18.45
C GLU A 110 -2.19 20.32 -19.58
N THR A 111 -3.05 20.20 -20.60
CA THR A 111 -3.09 21.12 -21.74
C THR A 111 -4.50 21.68 -21.85
N SER A 112 -4.65 22.99 -21.71
CA SER A 112 -5.93 23.68 -21.82
C SER A 112 -5.93 24.64 -23.01
N PRO A 113 -7.04 24.76 -23.76
CA PRO A 113 -7.15 25.73 -24.85
C PRO A 113 -6.97 27.15 -24.29
N GLY A 114 -6.03 27.91 -24.86
CA GLY A 114 -5.75 29.30 -24.46
C GLY A 114 -4.55 29.50 -23.52
N GLN A 115 -3.88 28.45 -23.04
CA GLN A 115 -2.58 28.59 -22.38
C GLN A 115 -1.47 28.75 -23.45
N PRO A 116 -0.75 29.89 -23.49
CA PRO A 116 0.42 30.00 -24.36
C PRO A 116 1.45 28.93 -23.98
N ALA A 117 2.11 28.33 -24.99
CA ALA A 117 3.23 27.41 -24.76
C ALA A 117 4.20 28.04 -23.73
N PRO A 118 4.67 27.28 -22.73
CA PRO A 118 5.42 27.85 -21.63
C PRO A 118 6.67 28.56 -22.14
N ARG A 119 6.63 29.89 -22.17
CA ARG A 119 7.80 30.73 -22.38
C ARG A 119 8.58 30.71 -21.08
N THR A 120 9.59 29.84 -21.02
CA THR A 120 10.51 29.67 -19.89
C THR A 120 9.86 29.20 -18.58
N ALA A 121 10.55 28.31 -17.87
CA ALA A 121 10.11 27.64 -16.65
C ALA A 121 10.05 28.57 -15.42
N ALA A 122 9.23 29.62 -15.49
CA ALA A 122 9.09 30.60 -14.42
C ALA A 122 7.62 31.06 -14.30
N SER A 123 6.73 30.12 -13.95
CA SER A 123 5.43 30.47 -13.38
C SER A 123 4.96 29.37 -12.42
N GLY A 124 5.38 29.48 -11.16
CA GLY A 124 4.64 29.12 -9.92
C GLY A 124 4.10 27.71 -9.66
N GLY A 125 3.93 26.85 -10.67
CA GLY A 125 3.50 25.47 -10.47
C GLY A 125 4.70 24.56 -10.31
N VAL A 126 4.73 23.75 -9.23
CA VAL A 126 5.72 22.70 -9.06
C VAL A 126 5.64 21.77 -10.27
N GLN A 127 6.61 21.85 -11.17
CA GLN A 127 6.70 20.88 -12.26
C GLN A 127 7.05 19.52 -11.65
N VAL A 128 6.04 18.66 -11.49
CA VAL A 128 6.24 17.27 -11.08
C VAL A 128 7.18 16.60 -12.08
N LYS A 129 8.32 16.09 -11.60
CA LYS A 129 9.29 15.37 -12.43
C LYS A 129 8.76 13.97 -12.73
N ALA A 130 8.93 13.53 -13.98
CA ALA A 130 8.70 12.13 -14.33
C ALA A 130 9.60 11.23 -13.48
N ARG A 131 9.02 10.16 -12.93
CA ARG A 131 9.70 9.20 -12.06
C ARG A 131 10.13 7.98 -12.87
N VAL A 132 11.27 7.40 -12.49
CA VAL A 132 11.69 6.08 -12.97
C VAL A 132 11.16 5.05 -11.99
N GLY A 133 10.37 4.11 -12.50
CA GLY A 133 9.90 2.96 -11.75
C GLY A 133 10.67 1.70 -12.14
N ASP A 134 10.58 0.68 -11.30
CA ASP A 134 11.12 -0.66 -11.49
C ASP A 134 10.11 -1.63 -12.13
N GLY A 135 8.91 -1.16 -12.46
CA GLY A 135 7.83 -1.99 -12.97
C GLY A 135 7.17 -2.89 -11.90
N VAL A 136 7.50 -2.69 -10.62
CA VAL A 136 7.00 -3.50 -9.51
C VAL A 136 5.93 -2.75 -8.72
N ALA A 137 4.73 -3.30 -8.70
CA ALA A 137 3.66 -2.93 -7.80
C ALA A 137 3.86 -3.60 -6.43
N ARG A 138 3.79 -2.78 -5.37
CA ARG A 138 3.94 -3.22 -3.97
C ARG A 138 2.62 -3.06 -3.25
N HIS A 139 2.17 -4.12 -2.60
CA HIS A 139 0.93 -4.08 -1.84
C HIS A 139 1.06 -4.96 -0.60
N ALA A 140 0.33 -4.62 0.46
CA ALA A 140 0.24 -5.49 1.61
C ALA A 140 -1.23 -5.72 2.00
N LEU A 141 -1.47 -6.84 2.67
CA LEU A 141 -2.71 -7.14 3.35
C LEU A 141 -2.42 -7.26 4.85
N THR A 142 -3.30 -6.75 5.69
CA THR A 142 -3.25 -6.96 7.13
C THR A 142 -4.57 -7.50 7.65
N PHE A 143 -4.48 -8.43 8.60
CA PHE A 143 -5.64 -8.97 9.31
C PHE A 143 -5.23 -9.38 10.72
N THR A 144 -6.21 -9.50 11.61
CA THR A 144 -6.02 -9.94 12.99
C THR A 144 -6.51 -11.37 13.17
N VAL A 145 -5.77 -12.11 14.00
CA VAL A 145 -6.14 -13.46 14.42
C VAL A 145 -6.60 -13.44 15.86
N LYS A 146 -7.41 -14.43 16.25
CA LYS A 146 -7.92 -14.58 17.61
C LYS A 146 -6.74 -14.69 18.58
N PRO A 147 -6.74 -13.94 19.69
CA PRO A 147 -5.70 -14.05 20.71
C PRO A 147 -5.48 -15.50 21.16
N GLY A 148 -4.23 -15.93 21.25
CA GLY A 148 -3.84 -17.30 21.59
C GLY A 148 -3.71 -18.26 20.38
N SER A 149 -4.07 -17.83 19.17
CA SER A 149 -3.91 -18.62 17.94
C SER A 149 -2.63 -18.31 17.15
N GLU A 150 -1.82 -17.35 17.62
CA GLU A 150 -0.70 -16.75 16.87
C GLU A 150 0.31 -17.81 16.43
N SER A 151 0.73 -18.69 17.35
CA SER A 151 1.68 -19.75 17.04
C SER A 151 1.15 -20.73 16.00
N LYS A 152 -0.15 -21.04 16.05
CA LYS A 152 -0.77 -21.98 15.10
C LYS A 152 -0.89 -21.36 13.71
N VAL A 153 -1.27 -20.09 13.64
CA VAL A 153 -1.35 -19.36 12.37
C VAL A 153 0.05 -19.17 11.77
N ALA A 154 1.06 -18.85 12.57
CA ALA A 154 2.44 -18.77 12.11
C ALA A 154 2.91 -20.09 11.47
N GLU A 155 2.62 -21.24 12.10
CA GLU A 155 2.92 -22.56 11.56
C GLU A 155 2.26 -22.80 10.18
N ILE A 156 0.97 -22.49 10.07
CA ILE A 156 0.21 -22.64 8.81
C ILE A 156 0.79 -21.74 7.71
N LEU A 157 1.07 -20.47 8.02
CA LEU A 157 1.59 -19.48 7.08
C LEU A 157 3.08 -19.69 6.74
N ALA A 158 3.84 -20.39 7.58
CA ALA A 158 5.22 -20.80 7.30
C ALA A 158 5.29 -22.03 6.39
N GLY A 159 4.41 -23.01 6.61
CA GLY A 159 4.53 -24.35 6.04
C GLY A 159 3.98 -24.56 4.63
N TYR A 160 3.29 -23.59 4.04
CA TYR A 160 2.60 -23.82 2.77
C TYR A 160 3.52 -23.78 1.55
N GLN A 161 3.17 -24.54 0.51
CA GLN A 161 3.91 -24.53 -0.75
C GLN A 161 3.77 -23.18 -1.46
N SER A 162 4.88 -22.64 -1.97
CA SER A 162 4.86 -21.40 -2.75
C SER A 162 4.00 -21.56 -4.01
N PRO A 163 3.12 -20.59 -4.31
CA PRO A 163 2.33 -20.60 -5.53
C PRO A 163 3.23 -20.46 -6.76
N GLN A 164 2.72 -20.87 -7.92
CA GLN A 164 3.34 -20.56 -9.20
C GLN A 164 3.42 -19.04 -9.38
N ALA A 165 4.64 -18.54 -9.54
CA ALA A 165 4.93 -17.11 -9.58
C ALA A 165 4.62 -16.48 -10.96
N GLN A 166 4.76 -17.24 -12.05
CA GLN A 166 4.49 -16.75 -13.40
C GLN A 166 2.99 -16.79 -13.67
N VAL A 167 2.40 -15.64 -13.99
CA VAL A 167 0.95 -15.52 -14.23
C VAL A 167 0.64 -15.55 -15.73
N ASP A 168 1.36 -14.73 -16.49
CA ASP A 168 1.30 -14.63 -17.96
C ASP A 168 2.64 -14.09 -18.50
N GLU A 169 2.76 -13.73 -19.78
CA GLU A 169 4.03 -13.26 -20.36
C GLU A 169 4.61 -11.98 -19.72
N THR A 170 3.77 -11.17 -19.07
CA THR A 170 4.10 -9.82 -18.59
C THR A 170 3.89 -9.62 -17.09
N THR A 171 3.24 -10.58 -16.42
CA THR A 171 2.89 -10.50 -15.00
C THR A 171 3.51 -11.64 -14.21
N ARG A 172 4.21 -11.29 -13.11
CA ARG A 172 4.89 -12.24 -12.22
C ARG A 172 4.87 -11.78 -10.77
N LEU A 173 4.61 -12.71 -9.85
CA LEU A 173 4.84 -12.53 -8.42
C LEU A 173 6.35 -12.59 -8.12
N ARG A 174 6.94 -11.46 -7.70
CA ARG A 174 8.38 -11.34 -7.43
C ARG A 174 8.76 -11.79 -6.03
N ARG A 175 8.00 -11.37 -5.02
CA ARG A 175 8.28 -11.68 -3.62
C ARG A 175 7.00 -11.71 -2.80
N THR A 176 6.95 -12.61 -1.81
CA THR A 176 5.91 -12.64 -0.79
C THR A 176 6.57 -12.74 0.57
N SER A 177 6.30 -11.77 1.43
CA SER A 177 6.86 -11.69 2.77
C SER A 177 5.71 -11.59 3.79
N LEU A 178 5.77 -12.37 4.86
CA LEU A 178 4.77 -12.49 5.90
C LEU A 178 5.42 -12.22 7.25
N PHE A 179 4.82 -11.32 8.01
CA PHE A 179 5.29 -10.92 9.33
C PHE A 179 4.13 -10.92 10.33
N MET A 180 4.45 -11.15 11.60
CA MET A 180 3.49 -11.09 12.69
C MET A 180 3.93 -10.13 13.79
N HIS A 181 3.00 -9.31 14.28
CA HIS A 181 3.17 -8.47 15.47
C HIS A 181 2.03 -8.78 16.43
N GLY A 182 2.32 -9.49 17.51
CA GLY A 182 1.28 -10.09 18.35
C GLY A 182 0.31 -10.92 17.49
N ASN A 183 -0.98 -10.60 17.54
CA ASN A 183 -2.03 -11.23 16.75
C ASN A 183 -2.31 -10.57 15.39
N ARG A 184 -1.50 -9.58 14.98
CA ARG A 184 -1.61 -8.93 13.67
C ARG A 184 -0.70 -9.62 12.66
N VAL A 185 -1.26 -10.03 11.54
CA VAL A 185 -0.52 -10.53 10.37
C VAL A 185 -0.40 -9.41 9.34
N VAL A 186 0.78 -9.31 8.72
CA VAL A 186 1.01 -8.47 7.53
C VAL A 186 1.62 -9.34 6.43
N ARG A 187 0.94 -9.41 5.28
CA ARG A 187 1.39 -10.10 4.07
C ARG A 187 1.74 -9.05 3.03
N ALA A 188 3.02 -8.82 2.77
CA ALA A 188 3.51 -7.98 1.68
C ALA A 188 3.75 -8.81 0.43
N VAL A 189 3.31 -8.29 -0.72
CA VAL A 189 3.52 -8.88 -2.05
C VAL A 189 4.15 -7.85 -2.99
N GLU A 190 5.08 -8.33 -3.80
CA GLU A 190 5.70 -7.56 -4.87
C GLU A 190 5.37 -8.25 -6.19
N VAL A 191 4.76 -7.51 -7.11
CA VAL A 191 4.31 -8.02 -8.40
C VAL A 191 4.89 -7.15 -9.50
N GLU A 192 5.56 -7.78 -10.45
CA GLU A 192 5.86 -7.14 -11.73
C GLU A 192 4.66 -7.30 -12.65
N GLY A 193 4.26 -6.22 -13.33
CA GLY A 193 3.07 -6.22 -14.19
C GLY A 193 1.78 -5.87 -13.44
N ASP A 194 0.68 -6.56 -13.73
CA ASP A 194 -0.63 -6.23 -13.17
C ASP A 194 -0.89 -6.93 -11.83
N LEU A 195 -0.93 -6.12 -10.76
CA LEU A 195 -1.19 -6.58 -9.38
C LEU A 195 -2.50 -7.36 -9.25
N LEU A 196 -3.59 -6.90 -9.85
CA LEU A 196 -4.90 -7.54 -9.70
C LEU A 196 -4.94 -8.89 -10.41
N VAL A 197 -4.36 -8.96 -11.62
CA VAL A 197 -4.23 -10.22 -12.37
C VAL A 197 -3.39 -11.22 -11.56
N ALA A 198 -2.26 -10.80 -10.99
CA ALA A 198 -1.43 -11.66 -10.16
C ALA A 198 -2.15 -12.16 -8.90
N LEU A 199 -2.81 -11.27 -8.15
CA LEU A 199 -3.55 -11.64 -6.94
C LEU A 199 -4.69 -12.61 -7.25
N ARG A 200 -5.46 -12.38 -8.33
CA ARG A 200 -6.53 -13.29 -8.79
C ARG A 200 -5.97 -14.66 -9.19
N HIS A 201 -4.82 -14.69 -9.86
CA HIS A 201 -4.16 -15.93 -10.25
C HIS A 201 -3.72 -16.73 -9.01
N VAL A 202 -2.98 -16.09 -8.09
CA VAL A 202 -2.49 -16.70 -6.85
C VAL A 202 -3.63 -17.22 -5.99
N ALA A 203 -4.71 -16.44 -5.82
CA ALA A 203 -5.86 -16.82 -4.99
C ALA A 203 -6.60 -18.08 -5.49
N ARG A 204 -6.49 -18.43 -6.78
CA ARG A 204 -7.13 -19.62 -7.37
C ARG A 204 -6.32 -20.90 -7.18
N GLN A 205 -5.05 -20.79 -6.77
CA GLN A 205 -4.17 -21.95 -6.68
C GLN A 205 -4.52 -22.83 -5.46
N PRO A 206 -4.53 -24.17 -5.59
CA PRO A 206 -4.94 -25.08 -4.52
C PRO A 206 -4.17 -24.91 -3.20
N GLU A 207 -2.86 -24.70 -3.28
CA GLU A 207 -1.96 -24.49 -2.14
C GLU A 207 -2.32 -23.21 -1.36
N VAL A 208 -2.73 -22.15 -2.07
CA VAL A 208 -3.16 -20.90 -1.43
C VAL A 208 -4.54 -21.09 -0.81
N ARG A 209 -5.48 -21.70 -1.54
CA ARG A 209 -6.82 -21.99 -1.01
C ARG A 209 -6.78 -22.83 0.26
N ALA A 210 -5.94 -23.88 0.29
CA ALA A 210 -5.79 -24.74 1.46
C ALA A 210 -5.29 -23.97 2.69
N VAL A 211 -4.37 -23.01 2.50
CA VAL A 211 -3.88 -22.14 3.58
C VAL A 211 -4.95 -21.20 4.06
N GLU A 212 -5.64 -20.54 3.13
CA GLU A 212 -6.71 -19.60 3.46
C GLU A 212 -7.85 -20.31 4.22
N GLU A 213 -8.24 -21.51 3.79
CA GLU A 213 -9.22 -22.36 4.49
C GLU A 213 -8.73 -22.78 5.89
N ALA A 214 -7.43 -23.12 6.03
CA ALA A 214 -6.84 -23.51 7.30
C ALA A 214 -6.75 -22.37 8.32
N ILE A 215 -6.56 -21.11 7.87
CA ILE A 215 -6.49 -19.96 8.79
C ILE A 215 -7.86 -19.41 9.18
N ASN A 216 -8.92 -19.67 8.40
CA ASN A 216 -10.26 -19.12 8.64
C ASN A 216 -10.77 -19.28 10.09
N PRO A 217 -10.66 -20.45 10.76
CA PRO A 217 -11.13 -20.61 12.14
C PRO A 217 -10.45 -19.68 13.15
N TYR A 218 -9.26 -19.20 12.82
CA TYR A 218 -8.42 -18.37 13.69
C TYR A 218 -8.54 -16.87 13.41
N LEU A 219 -9.26 -16.44 12.38
CA LEU A 219 -9.45 -15.02 12.09
C LEU A 219 -10.41 -14.39 13.10
N GLU A 220 -10.16 -13.14 13.50
CA GLU A 220 -11.14 -12.39 14.32
C GLU A 220 -12.37 -12.00 13.51
N GLN A 221 -12.20 -11.78 12.21
CA GLN A 221 -13.27 -11.47 11.28
C GLN A 221 -13.45 -12.65 10.34
N ASP A 222 -14.62 -13.28 10.39
CA ASP A 222 -14.98 -14.33 9.47
C ASP A 222 -15.04 -13.78 8.04
N ARG A 223 -14.56 -14.58 7.08
CA ARG A 223 -14.61 -14.26 5.65
C ARG A 223 -14.91 -15.49 4.83
N ASP A 224 -15.62 -15.30 3.73
CA ASP A 224 -15.81 -16.31 2.70
C ASP A 224 -15.16 -15.83 1.41
N LEU A 225 -13.99 -16.39 1.08
CA LEU A 225 -13.28 -16.04 -0.15
C LEU A 225 -13.89 -16.70 -1.41
N THR A 226 -14.90 -17.56 -1.25
CA THR A 226 -15.63 -18.17 -2.37
C THR A 226 -16.83 -17.33 -2.82
N ASP A 227 -17.33 -16.45 -1.95
CA ASP A 227 -18.31 -15.42 -2.28
C ASP A 227 -17.61 -14.16 -2.79
N PRO A 228 -17.85 -13.72 -4.05
CA PRO A 228 -17.21 -12.52 -4.60
C PRO A 228 -17.44 -11.25 -3.78
N GLU A 229 -18.62 -11.07 -3.18
CA GLU A 229 -18.92 -9.87 -2.39
C GLU A 229 -18.17 -9.89 -1.05
N SER A 230 -18.23 -11.01 -0.31
CA SER A 230 -17.44 -11.19 0.92
C SER A 230 -15.94 -11.03 0.67
N ALA A 231 -15.42 -11.63 -0.40
CA ALA A 231 -14.03 -11.48 -0.81
C ALA A 231 -13.65 -10.02 -1.07
N ARG A 232 -14.48 -9.27 -1.81
CA ARG A 232 -14.25 -7.85 -2.12
C ARG A 232 -14.21 -7.00 -0.85
N VAL A 233 -15.20 -7.17 0.03
CA VAL A 233 -15.24 -6.45 1.33
C VAL A 233 -14.01 -6.79 2.17
N PHE A 234 -13.64 -8.07 2.23
CA PHE A 234 -12.44 -8.51 2.93
C PHE A 234 -11.17 -7.85 2.38
N PHE A 235 -10.95 -7.89 1.05
CA PHE A 235 -9.76 -7.28 0.46
C PHE A 235 -9.75 -5.76 0.66
N THR A 236 -10.90 -5.08 0.57
CA THR A 236 -10.98 -3.65 0.88
C THR A 236 -10.61 -3.37 2.33
N ARG A 237 -11.05 -4.20 3.30
CA ARG A 237 -10.73 -4.04 4.73
C ARG A 237 -9.30 -4.45 5.10
N ALA A 238 -8.77 -5.46 4.43
CA ALA A 238 -7.43 -5.97 4.66
C ALA A 238 -6.36 -5.17 3.92
N ALA A 239 -6.73 -4.40 2.89
CA ALA A 239 -5.78 -3.63 2.10
C ALA A 239 -4.93 -2.70 2.97
N LEU A 240 -3.62 -2.83 2.82
CA LEU A 240 -2.60 -1.99 3.42
C LEU A 240 -1.71 -1.47 2.27
N PRO A 241 -2.14 -0.42 1.55
CA PRO A 241 -1.46 0.04 0.34
C PRO A 241 -0.08 0.63 0.64
N ALA A 242 0.85 0.45 -0.30
CA ALA A 242 2.14 1.14 -0.27
C ALA A 242 1.91 2.64 -0.55
N VAL A 243 2.35 3.49 0.37
CA VAL A 243 2.31 4.94 0.24
C VAL A 243 3.69 5.51 -0.12
N HIS A 244 4.73 4.74 0.14
CA HIS A 244 6.10 5.10 -0.21
C HIS A 244 6.93 3.86 -0.51
N HIS A 245 7.79 3.96 -1.51
CA HIS A 245 8.89 3.05 -1.74
C HIS A 245 10.10 3.84 -2.26
N VAL A 246 11.28 3.45 -1.78
CA VAL A 246 12.56 3.95 -2.27
C VAL A 246 13.58 2.83 -2.21
N GLU A 247 14.47 2.84 -3.19
CA GLU A 247 15.64 1.97 -3.25
C GLU A 247 16.90 2.83 -3.49
N SER A 248 17.96 2.50 -2.78
CA SER A 248 19.26 3.15 -2.93
C SER A 248 19.88 2.84 -4.29
N ASP A 249 20.54 3.83 -4.90
CA ASP A 249 21.29 3.68 -6.16
C ASP A 249 22.62 2.91 -5.98
N ARG A 250 22.91 2.46 -4.75
CA ARG A 250 24.09 1.66 -4.42
C ARG A 250 23.95 0.23 -4.99
N PRO A 251 25.06 -0.44 -5.34
CA PRO A 251 25.01 -1.85 -5.71
C PRO A 251 24.38 -2.68 -4.60
N THR A 252 23.46 -3.58 -4.97
CA THR A 252 22.77 -4.45 -4.02
C THR A 252 23.78 -5.30 -3.24
N PRO A 253 23.91 -5.10 -1.91
CA PRO A 253 24.83 -5.87 -1.10
C PRO A 253 24.40 -7.33 -1.01
N ALA A 254 25.37 -8.23 -0.86
CA ALA A 254 25.07 -9.60 -0.50
C ALA A 254 24.53 -9.67 0.95
N GLY A 255 23.56 -10.55 1.20
CA GLY A 255 23.07 -10.82 2.55
C GLY A 255 22.11 -9.77 3.12
N LEU A 256 21.42 -9.01 2.26
CA LEU A 256 20.28 -8.19 2.69
C LEU A 256 19.24 -9.04 3.40
N ARG A 257 18.75 -8.54 4.53
CA ARG A 257 17.65 -9.14 5.26
C ARG A 257 16.47 -8.19 5.27
N ARG A 258 15.29 -8.78 5.13
CA ARG A 258 14.04 -8.05 5.13
C ARG A 258 13.41 -8.08 6.51
N HIS A 259 13.10 -6.90 7.01
CA HIS A 259 12.43 -6.71 8.29
C HIS A 259 11.18 -5.88 8.09
N ALA A 260 10.15 -6.15 8.88
CA ALA A 260 8.97 -5.30 8.98
C ALA A 260 8.92 -4.70 10.38
N LEU A 261 8.67 -3.40 10.45
CA LEU A 261 8.51 -2.65 11.69
C LEU A 261 7.08 -2.11 11.73
N TYR A 262 6.34 -2.40 12.81
CA TYR A 262 5.00 -1.90 13.06
C TYR A 262 5.04 -0.63 13.91
N TYR A 263 4.36 0.41 13.43
CA TYR A 263 4.24 1.70 14.10
C TYR A 263 2.75 2.04 14.25
N PRO A 264 2.11 1.69 15.38
CA PRO A 264 0.75 2.15 15.65
C PRO A 264 0.79 3.67 15.83
N ALA A 265 0.05 4.40 15.00
CA ALA A 265 -0.11 5.83 15.17
C ALA A 265 -1.17 6.12 16.22
N LYS A 266 -1.12 7.32 16.80
CA LYS A 266 -2.26 7.90 17.51
C LYS A 266 -3.41 8.10 16.53
N GLU A 267 -4.63 8.08 17.05
CA GLU A 267 -5.85 8.23 16.26
C GLU A 267 -5.77 9.43 15.28
N GLY A 268 -5.94 9.15 13.99
CA GLY A 268 -5.92 10.13 12.90
C GLY A 268 -4.52 10.58 12.44
N HIS A 269 -3.44 10.06 13.03
CA HIS A 269 -2.06 10.45 12.70
C HIS A 269 -1.31 9.46 11.80
N GLY A 270 -1.92 8.32 11.41
CA GLY A 270 -1.23 7.32 10.58
C GLY A 270 -0.64 7.85 9.27
N MET A 271 -1.36 8.71 8.56
CA MET A 271 -0.86 9.30 7.30
C MET A 271 0.33 10.26 7.54
N GLU A 272 0.31 11.02 8.64
CA GLU A 272 1.40 11.94 9.01
C GLU A 272 2.64 11.14 9.44
N LEU A 273 2.45 10.06 10.20
CA LEU A 273 3.50 9.13 10.60
C LEU A 273 4.15 8.46 9.39
N ALA A 274 3.35 7.95 8.45
CA ALA A 274 3.86 7.36 7.22
C ALA A 274 4.64 8.37 6.36
N ARG A 275 4.19 9.64 6.34
CA ARG A 275 4.92 10.73 5.69
C ARG A 275 6.26 11.01 6.37
N LEU A 276 6.32 11.01 7.70
CA LEU A 276 7.59 11.17 8.43
C LEU A 276 8.58 10.08 8.04
N LEU A 277 8.15 8.81 8.08
CA LEU A 277 8.99 7.66 7.71
C LEU A 277 9.44 7.71 6.25
N ALA A 278 8.56 8.11 5.32
CA ALA A 278 8.91 8.27 3.91
C ALA A 278 10.04 9.30 3.66
N HIS A 279 10.08 10.38 4.46
CA HIS A 279 11.19 11.32 4.38
C HIS A 279 12.49 10.71 4.93
N GLN A 280 12.40 10.01 6.05
CA GLN A 280 13.55 9.34 6.67
C GLN A 280 14.12 8.23 5.79
N ASP A 281 13.26 7.51 5.06
CA ASP A 281 13.66 6.48 4.10
C ASP A 281 14.44 7.06 2.94
N ARG A 282 13.98 8.19 2.39
CA ARG A 282 14.72 8.89 1.35
C ARG A 282 16.10 9.33 1.84
N ASP A 283 16.15 9.95 3.01
CA ASP A 283 17.41 10.40 3.62
C ASP A 283 18.35 9.20 3.87
N ALA A 284 17.79 8.07 4.32
CA ALA A 284 18.53 6.83 4.57
C ALA A 284 19.07 6.20 3.28
N THR A 285 18.32 6.19 2.18
CA THR A 285 18.82 5.67 0.89
C THR A 285 19.88 6.56 0.23
N ASP A 286 19.91 7.84 0.63
CA ASP A 286 20.85 8.86 0.14
C ASP A 286 22.17 8.87 0.91
N ASP A 287 22.15 8.41 2.17
CA ASP A 287 23.33 8.27 3.02
C ASP A 287 24.12 7.00 2.64
N PRO A 288 25.37 7.13 2.14
CA PRO A 288 26.21 5.99 1.78
C PRO A 288 26.49 5.02 2.93
N ASN A 289 26.42 5.51 4.17
CA ASN A 289 26.70 4.73 5.38
C ASN A 289 25.43 4.16 6.02
N SER A 290 24.25 4.43 5.46
CA SER A 290 23.01 3.89 5.99
C SER A 290 22.92 2.37 5.79
N PRO A 291 22.49 1.61 6.82
CA PRO A 291 22.25 0.18 6.68
C PRO A 291 21.02 -0.13 5.83
N VAL A 292 20.10 0.83 5.65
CA VAL A 292 18.86 0.67 4.88
C VAL A 292 19.18 0.80 3.39
N HIS A 293 18.99 -0.28 2.64
CA HIS A 293 19.11 -0.27 1.18
C HIS A 293 17.80 0.10 0.51
N SER A 294 16.70 -0.54 0.92
CA SER A 294 15.38 -0.29 0.36
C SER A 294 14.38 -0.13 1.51
N SER A 295 13.33 0.64 1.27
CA SER A 295 12.21 0.75 2.20
C SER A 295 10.90 0.85 1.46
N THR A 296 9.85 0.26 2.02
CA THR A 296 8.46 0.46 1.63
C THR A 296 7.62 0.77 2.87
N VAL A 297 6.93 1.90 2.84
CA VAL A 297 5.95 2.26 3.88
C VAL A 297 4.56 1.91 3.37
N PHE A 298 3.87 1.10 4.14
CA PHE A 298 2.46 0.79 3.96
C PHE A 298 1.64 1.48 5.04
N GLN A 299 0.47 2.01 4.69
CA GLN A 299 -0.37 2.71 5.63
C GLN A 299 -1.86 2.53 5.32
N ARG A 300 -2.64 2.38 6.38
CA ARG A 300 -4.11 2.42 6.39
C ARG A 300 -4.57 2.82 7.78
N ASP A 301 -5.48 3.78 7.87
CA ASP A 301 -5.94 4.34 9.16
C ASP A 301 -4.72 4.69 10.03
N ASP A 302 -4.64 4.19 11.26
CA ASP A 302 -3.51 4.39 12.17
C ASP A 302 -2.51 3.22 12.20
N ILE A 303 -2.61 2.31 11.24
CA ILE A 303 -1.66 1.22 11.03
C ILE A 303 -0.61 1.69 10.04
N VAL A 304 0.63 1.82 10.51
CA VAL A 304 1.79 2.07 9.65
C VAL A 304 2.75 0.90 9.77
N VAL A 305 3.13 0.32 8.64
CA VAL A 305 4.13 -0.75 8.57
C VAL A 305 5.23 -0.32 7.64
N ARG A 306 6.48 -0.40 8.10
CA ARG A 306 7.66 -0.08 7.31
C ARG A 306 8.44 -1.35 7.07
N LEU A 307 8.56 -1.74 5.81
CA LEU A 307 9.34 -2.88 5.37
C LEU A 307 10.69 -2.37 4.88
N ILE A 308 11.78 -2.82 5.48
CA ILE A 308 13.15 -2.40 5.14
C ILE A 308 14.01 -3.60 4.77
N ASP A 309 14.80 -3.45 3.71
CA ASP A 309 15.91 -4.36 3.41
C ASP A 309 17.20 -3.73 3.94
N VAL A 310 17.81 -4.36 4.95
CA VAL A 310 19.01 -3.85 5.63
C VAL A 310 20.21 -4.79 5.50
N THR A 311 21.42 -4.23 5.58
CA THR A 311 22.65 -5.01 5.75
C THR A 311 22.91 -5.26 7.23
N GLY A 312 22.89 -6.53 7.65
CA GLY A 312 23.11 -6.93 9.04
C GLY A 312 21.81 -7.01 9.86
N GLU A 313 21.95 -6.94 11.19
CA GLU A 313 20.82 -6.94 12.13
C GLU A 313 20.34 -5.50 12.38
N LEU A 314 19.07 -5.33 12.76
CA LEU A 314 18.46 -4.02 13.00
C LEU A 314 19.11 -3.25 14.16
N ASP A 315 19.64 -3.96 15.16
CA ASP A 315 20.17 -3.41 16.41
C ASP A 315 21.59 -2.86 16.28
N LEU A 316 22.25 -3.03 15.13
CA LEU A 316 23.55 -2.43 14.83
C LEU A 316 23.48 -0.90 14.72
N ASP A 317 22.37 -0.37 14.20
CA ASP A 317 22.06 1.06 14.21
C ASP A 317 20.54 1.26 14.41
N PRO A 318 20.06 1.19 15.67
CA PRO A 318 18.65 1.30 15.99
C PRO A 318 18.03 2.62 15.52
N VAL A 319 18.82 3.70 15.52
CA VAL A 319 18.36 5.04 15.09
C VAL A 319 18.10 5.05 13.59
N ALA A 320 18.99 4.48 12.76
CA ALA A 320 18.74 4.33 11.33
C ALA A 320 17.59 3.37 11.05
N SER A 321 17.60 2.20 11.70
CA SER A 321 16.60 1.14 11.52
C SER A 321 15.20 1.64 11.85
N LEU A 322 15.03 2.49 12.87
CA LEU A 322 13.73 3.07 13.23
C LEU A 322 13.32 4.31 12.41
N GLY A 323 14.22 4.88 11.60
CA GLY A 323 13.95 6.11 10.87
C GLY A 323 13.96 7.35 11.78
N LEU A 324 14.98 7.43 12.66
CA LEU A 324 15.13 8.49 13.66
C LEU A 324 16.36 9.39 13.42
N LYS A 325 17.02 9.27 12.26
CA LYS A 325 18.23 10.05 11.95
C LYS A 325 17.92 11.54 11.82
N GLY A 326 18.64 12.35 12.61
CA GLY A 326 18.60 13.81 12.54
C GLY A 326 17.93 14.45 13.74
N SER A 327 18.23 15.74 13.93
CA SER A 327 17.75 16.49 15.09
C SER A 327 16.21 16.59 15.13
N GLY A 328 15.62 16.30 16.29
CA GLY A 328 14.18 16.41 16.54
C GLY A 328 13.30 15.32 15.92
N LYS A 329 13.87 14.33 15.21
CA LYS A 329 13.10 13.23 14.59
C LYS A 329 12.51 12.26 15.61
N ALA A 330 13.25 11.94 16.66
CA ALA A 330 12.73 11.17 17.79
C ALA A 330 11.49 11.82 18.43
N ALA A 331 11.56 13.12 18.72
CA ALA A 331 10.42 13.87 19.26
C ALA A 331 9.25 13.99 18.27
N GLN A 332 9.51 14.04 16.95
CA GLN A 332 8.46 14.00 15.93
C GLN A 332 7.75 12.64 15.93
N LEU A 333 8.51 11.54 15.94
CA LEU A 333 7.95 10.19 16.00
C LEU A 333 7.12 10.00 17.27
N GLU A 334 7.65 10.40 18.44
CA GLU A 334 6.97 10.31 19.74
C GLU A 334 5.61 11.04 19.76
N ARG A 335 5.48 12.16 19.04
CA ARG A 335 4.21 12.87 18.95
C ARG A 335 3.15 12.13 18.14
N LEU A 336 3.56 11.35 17.14
CA LEU A 336 2.66 10.67 16.20
C LEU A 336 2.38 9.21 16.59
N LEU A 337 3.32 8.56 17.26
CA LEU A 337 3.27 7.15 17.66
C LEU A 337 2.38 6.96 18.88
N ASP A 338 1.53 5.93 18.87
CA ASP A 338 0.86 5.45 20.07
C ASP A 338 1.83 4.61 20.90
N GLY A 339 2.56 5.31 21.79
CA GLY A 339 3.51 4.70 22.71
C GLY A 339 2.90 3.67 23.66
N ALA A 340 1.64 3.86 24.06
CA ALA A 340 0.95 2.93 24.95
C ALA A 340 0.62 1.62 24.21
N ALA A 341 0.10 1.71 22.98
CA ALA A 341 -0.22 0.55 22.16
C ALA A 341 1.01 -0.31 21.83
N ILE A 342 2.16 0.32 21.57
CA ILE A 342 3.41 -0.40 21.31
C ILE A 342 4.17 -0.76 22.59
N GLY A 343 3.75 -0.28 23.77
CA GLY A 343 4.37 -0.58 25.06
C GLY A 343 5.68 0.16 25.33
N VAL A 344 5.87 1.34 24.74
CA VAL A 344 7.02 2.24 24.93
C VAL A 344 6.51 3.63 25.29
N GLU A 345 6.57 3.95 26.57
CA GLU A 345 6.23 5.28 27.10
C GLU A 345 7.48 6.08 27.45
N GLY A 346 7.40 7.39 27.25
CA GLY A 346 8.47 8.34 27.55
C GLY A 346 9.35 8.70 26.35
N SER A 347 10.36 9.54 26.61
CA SER A 347 11.12 10.20 25.54
C SER A 347 11.93 9.22 24.68
N LEU A 348 11.78 9.34 23.36
CA LEU A 348 12.58 8.60 22.37
C LEU A 348 13.98 9.18 22.15
N GLU A 349 14.41 10.17 22.94
CA GLU A 349 15.76 10.74 22.89
C GLU A 349 16.80 9.87 23.64
N THR A 350 16.34 8.91 24.45
CA THR A 350 17.21 8.03 25.21
C THR A 350 17.50 6.74 24.45
N GLU A 351 18.76 6.30 24.44
CA GLU A 351 19.18 5.02 23.83
C GLU A 351 18.34 3.83 24.35
N ARG A 352 18.00 3.84 25.64
CA ARG A 352 17.14 2.82 26.26
C ARG A 352 15.77 2.73 25.57
N ASN A 353 15.11 3.86 25.37
CA ASN A 353 13.76 3.86 24.76
C ASN A 353 13.81 3.61 23.26
N VAL A 354 14.87 4.02 22.57
CA VAL A 354 15.10 3.67 21.16
C VAL A 354 15.23 2.15 21.00
N ASN A 355 16.08 1.49 21.81
CA ASN A 355 16.23 0.03 21.76
C ASN A 355 14.94 -0.72 22.14
N ARG A 356 14.20 -0.20 23.13
CA ARG A 356 12.90 -0.75 23.52
C ARG A 356 11.89 -0.61 22.38
N LEU A 357 11.83 0.54 21.73
CA LEU A 357 10.98 0.75 20.56
C LEU A 357 11.34 -0.20 19.43
N LEU A 358 12.63 -0.38 19.13
CA LEU A 358 13.06 -1.33 18.10
C LEU A 358 12.56 -2.75 18.41
N SER A 359 12.78 -3.21 19.64
CA SER A 359 12.36 -4.55 20.07
C SER A 359 10.84 -4.75 20.02
N HIS A 360 10.06 -3.69 20.26
CA HIS A 360 8.60 -3.74 20.26
C HIS A 360 7.98 -3.46 18.90
N ALA A 361 8.68 -2.77 18.01
CA ALA A 361 8.23 -2.49 16.64
C ALA A 361 8.56 -3.65 15.69
N ASP A 362 9.65 -4.38 15.94
CA ASP A 362 10.07 -5.48 15.09
C ASP A 362 9.01 -6.57 15.01
N MET A 363 8.66 -6.95 13.79
CA MET A 363 7.68 -7.97 13.51
C MET A 363 8.37 -9.30 13.26
N LEU A 364 7.85 -10.37 13.87
CA LEU A 364 8.37 -11.73 13.69
C LEU A 364 8.25 -12.15 12.21
N PRO A 365 9.35 -12.47 11.51
CA PRO A 365 9.27 -13.01 10.16
C PRO A 365 8.70 -14.44 10.20
N VAL A 366 7.66 -14.68 9.41
CA VAL A 366 7.03 -16.00 9.25
C VAL A 366 7.51 -16.68 7.97
N THR A 367 7.49 -15.93 6.87
CA THR A 367 7.88 -16.41 5.55
C THR A 367 8.45 -15.24 4.76
N ASP A 368 9.52 -15.46 4.01
CA ASP A 368 10.00 -14.53 3.00
C ASP A 368 10.49 -15.32 1.79
N ARG A 369 9.78 -15.20 0.67
CA ARG A 369 10.00 -16.01 -0.53
C ARG A 369 10.13 -15.11 -1.73
N SER A 370 11.28 -15.17 -2.38
CA SER A 370 11.50 -14.56 -3.70
C SER A 370 11.32 -15.61 -4.79
N ALA A 371 10.64 -15.24 -5.87
CA ALA A 371 10.72 -15.98 -7.11
C ALA A 371 12.06 -15.63 -7.77
N ASN A 372 12.95 -16.61 -7.91
CA ASN A 372 14.15 -16.42 -8.71
C ASN A 372 13.74 -16.09 -10.15
N THR A 373 14.47 -15.15 -10.76
CA THR A 373 14.30 -14.72 -12.15
C THR A 373 14.28 -15.87 -13.14
#